data_AF-A0A3N6BJ52-F1
#
_entry.id   AF-A0A3N6BJ52-F1
#
_cell.length_a   1.000
_cell.length_b   1.000
_cell.length_c   1.000
_cell.angle_alpha   90.00
_cell.angle_beta   90.00
_cell.angle_gamma   90.00
#
_symmetry.space_group_name_H-M   'P 1'
#
loop_
_entity.id
_entity.type
_entity.pdbx_description
1 polymer ?
#
loop_
_entity_poly.entity_id
_entity_poly.type
_entity_poly.pdbx_seq_one_letter_code
_entity_poly.pdbx_strand_id
1 'polypeptide(L)' 'MTIARAQLIDHDTPAVYHCISRCVRRACLCGWDSYSSKDYEHRRQWVRDRPEELSRSSRSMCWPTRS' A
#
# COMPACT_ATOMS: atom_id res chain seq x y z
N MET A 1 -3.46 -20.55 7.79
CA MET A 1 -4.60 -19.95 7.05
C MET A 1 -4.35 -18.46 6.90
N THR A 2 -4.55 -17.90 5.71
CA THR A 2 -4.48 -16.45 5.46
C THR A 2 -5.89 -15.86 5.52
N ILE A 3 -6.14 -15.00 6.50
CA ILE A 3 -7.39 -14.23 6.63
C ILE A 3 -7.32 -12.95 5.79
N ALA A 4 -8.46 -12.52 5.25
CA ALA A 4 -8.53 -11.33 4.40
C ALA A 4 -8.17 -10.08 5.22
N ARG A 5 -7.40 -9.14 4.63
CA ARG A 5 -6.99 -7.89 5.32
C ARG A 5 -8.18 -7.10 5.87
N ALA A 6 -9.32 -7.09 5.17
CA ALA A 6 -10.52 -6.42 5.64
C ALA A 6 -11.08 -6.97 6.96
N GLN A 7 -10.76 -8.23 7.30
CA GLN A 7 -11.20 -8.88 8.55
C GLN A 7 -10.16 -8.75 9.68
N LEU A 8 -8.96 -8.26 9.36
CA LEU A 8 -7.85 -8.06 10.30
C LEU A 8 -7.81 -6.64 10.88
N ILE A 9 -8.56 -5.71 10.29
CA ILE A 9 -8.45 -4.28 10.55
C ILE A 9 -9.71 -3.85 11.27
N ASP A 10 -9.56 -3.46 12.53
CA ASP A 10 -10.61 -2.76 13.26
C ASP A 10 -10.61 -1.28 12.84
N HIS A 11 -11.78 -0.76 12.50
CA HIS A 11 -11.94 0.61 12.00
C HIS A 11 -12.04 1.65 13.12
N ASP A 12 -12.39 1.23 14.33
CA ASP A 12 -12.64 2.11 15.47
C ASP A 12 -11.34 2.39 16.26
N THR A 13 -10.42 1.43 16.24
CA THR A 13 -9.17 1.49 17.00
C THR A 13 -8.03 2.10 16.18
N PRO A 14 -7.41 3.22 16.62
CA PRO A 14 -6.22 3.75 15.98
C PRO A 14 -5.04 2.79 16.17
N ALA A 15 -4.48 2.29 15.07
CA ALA A 15 -3.35 1.37 15.07
C ALA A 15 -2.35 1.67 13.94
N VAL A 16 -1.08 1.30 14.17
CA VAL A 16 0.00 1.41 13.17
C VAL A 16 0.18 0.05 12.50
N TYR A 17 -0.08 -0.02 11.20
CA TYR A 17 0.01 -1.26 10.43
C TYR A 17 1.25 -1.29 9.54
N HIS A 18 1.96 -2.42 9.51
CA HIS A 18 2.99 -2.67 8.51
C HIS A 18 2.33 -3.20 7.21
N CYS A 19 2.21 -2.31 6.22
CA CYS A 19 1.63 -2.64 4.92
C CYS A 19 2.72 -3.16 3.98
N ILE A 20 2.53 -4.35 3.42
CA ILE A 20 3.38 -4.92 2.38
C ILE A 20 2.55 -5.23 1.14
N SER A 21 3.06 -4.85 -0.02
CA SER A 21 2.48 -5.20 -1.32
C SER A 21 3.36 -6.26 -1.96
N ARG A 22 2.84 -7.48 -2.10
CA ARG A 22 3.53 -8.56 -2.81
C ARG A 22 3.08 -8.57 -4.26
N CYS A 23 4.03 -8.39 -5.17
CA CYS A 23 3.79 -8.56 -6.60
C CYS A 23 3.43 -10.02 -6.87
N VAL A 24 2.43 -10.28 -7.71
CA VAL A 24 2.28 -11.60 -8.33
C VAL A 24 3.46 -11.85 -9.28
N ARG A 25 3.80 -13.12 -9.54
CA ARG A 25 4.92 -13.48 -10.44
C ARG A 25 4.81 -12.68 -11.74
N ARG A 26 5.91 -12.02 -12.15
CA ARG A 26 6.03 -11.23 -13.39
C ARG A 26 5.18 -9.96 -13.48
N ALA A 27 4.63 -9.45 -12.38
CA ALA A 27 3.94 -8.15 -12.37
C ALA A 27 4.88 -6.94 -12.22
N CYS A 28 6.20 -7.16 -12.14
CA CYS A 28 7.30 -6.19 -12.05
C CYS A 28 6.87 -4.74 -11.75
N LEU A 29 6.59 -4.42 -10.48
CA LEU A 29 6.07 -3.10 -10.08
C LEU A 29 7.03 -1.96 -10.44
N CYS A 30 8.33 -2.21 -10.39
CA CYS A 30 9.39 -1.26 -10.73
C CYS A 30 10.63 -2.01 -11.23
N GLY A 31 11.46 -1.33 -12.02
CA GLY A 31 12.72 -1.85 -12.56
C GLY A 31 12.59 -2.61 -13.87
N TRP A 32 13.71 -3.19 -14.30
CA TRP A 32 13.85 -3.92 -15.56
C TRP A 32 13.31 -5.34 -15.47
N ASP A 33 12.42 -5.70 -16.39
CA ASP A 33 11.97 -7.07 -16.59
C ASP A 33 12.78 -7.75 -17.70
N SER A 34 13.67 -8.66 -17.32
CA SER A 34 14.50 -9.44 -18.25
C SER A 34 13.71 -10.40 -19.15
N TYR A 35 12.47 -10.75 -18.78
CA TYR A 35 11.64 -11.65 -19.59
C TYR A 35 10.85 -10.89 -20.66
N SER A 36 10.30 -9.72 -20.32
CA SER A 36 9.57 -8.88 -21.27
C SER A 36 10.46 -7.84 -21.97
N SER A 37 11.73 -7.67 -21.56
CA SER A 37 12.61 -6.58 -21.99
C SER A 37 11.95 -5.20 -21.88
N LYS A 38 11.27 -4.96 -20.76
CA LYS A 38 10.56 -3.70 -20.48
C LYS A 38 11.06 -3.08 -19.20
N ASP A 39 11.24 -1.77 -19.25
CA ASP A 39 11.50 -0.96 -18.06
C ASP A 39 10.19 -0.48 -17.43
N TYR A 40 10.04 -0.75 -16.13
CA TYR A 40 8.90 -0.33 -15.33
C TYR A 40 9.28 0.67 -14.24
N GLU A 41 10.49 1.26 -14.29
CA GLU A 41 10.97 2.26 -13.34
C GLU A 41 10.02 3.47 -13.26
N HIS A 42 9.41 3.84 -14.41
CA HIS A 42 8.42 4.93 -14.50
C HIS A 42 7.20 4.77 -13.57
N ARG A 43 6.89 3.55 -13.12
CA ARG A 43 5.75 3.27 -12.21
C ARG A 43 6.10 3.44 -10.75
N ARG A 44 7.37 3.61 -10.41
CA ARG A 44 7.85 3.67 -9.02
C ARG A 44 7.17 4.77 -8.20
N GLN A 45 6.91 5.93 -8.81
CA GLN A 45 6.25 7.03 -8.13
C GLN A 45 4.78 6.70 -7.86
N TRP A 46 4.05 6.23 -8.87
CA TRP A 46 2.66 5.78 -8.74
C TRP A 46 2.46 4.72 -7.64
N VAL A 47 3.38 3.77 -7.51
CA VAL A 47 3.32 2.74 -6.46
C VAL A 47 3.45 3.35 -5.06
N ARG A 48 4.21 4.44 -4.90
CA ARG A 48 4.35 5.16 -3.63
C ARG A 48 3.18 6.09 -3.34
N ASP A 49 2.66 6.76 -4.35
CA ASP A 49 1.57 7.74 -4.18
C ASP A 49 0.26 7.07 -3.74
N ARG A 50 -0.02 5.86 -4.25
CA ARG A 50 -1.26 5.13 -3.95
C ARG A 50 -1.51 4.86 -2.46
N PRO A 51 -0.58 4.28 -1.68
CA PRO A 51 -0.77 4.11 -0.24
C PRO A 51 -0.81 5.45 0.53
N GLU A 52 -0.11 6.48 0.04
CA GLU A 52 -0.16 7.82 0.64
C GLU A 52 -1.54 8.46 0.47
N GLU A 53 -2.12 8.38 -0.73
CA GLU A 53 -3.47 8.84 -1.05
C GLU A 53 -4.53 8.16 -0.16
N LEU A 54 -4.47 6.84 -0.02
CA LEU A 54 -5.37 6.06 0.82
C LEU A 54 -5.23 6.43 2.31
N SER A 55 -3.99 6.65 2.77
CA SER A 55 -3.70 7.10 4.13
C SER A 55 -4.28 8.49 4.39
N ARG A 56 -4.08 9.42 3.45
CA ARG A 56 -4.59 10.79 3.55
C ARG A 56 -6.11 10.83 3.55
N SER A 57 -6.78 10.03 2.72
CA SER A 57 -8.25 9.93 2.70
C SER A 57 -8.82 9.34 4.00
N SER A 58 -8.10 8.43 4.66
CA SER A 58 -8.56 7.77 5.89
C SER A 58 -8.32 8.59 7.16
N ARG A 59 -7.44 9.62 7.10
CA ARG A 59 -7.08 10.46 8.25
C ARG A 59 -8.18 11.42 8.72
N SER A 60 -9.27 11.57 7.98
CA SER A 60 -10.31 12.56 8.28
C SER A 60 -11.16 12.23 9.51
N MET A 61 -10.99 11.08 10.17
CA MET A 61 -11.94 10.65 11.21
C MET A 61 -11.47 10.68 12.67
N CYS A 62 -10.19 10.54 13.04
CA CYS A 62 -9.85 10.48 14.46
C CYS A 62 -8.39 10.86 14.72
N TRP A 63 -8.13 12.13 14.96
CA TRP A 63 -7.01 12.54 15.82
C TRP A 63 -7.59 13.47 16.88
N PRO A 64 -7.83 13.02 18.12
CA PRO A 64 -8.00 13.97 19.19
C PRO A 64 -6.66 14.68 19.32
N THR A 65 -6.67 15.98 19.06
CA THR A 65 -5.55 16.87 19.31
C THR A 65 -5.22 16.75 20.79
N ARG A 66 -4.20 15.96 21.13
CA ARG A 66 -3.71 15.85 22.51
C ARG A 66 -3.05 17.19 22.84
N SER A 67 -3.72 17.94 23.72
CA SER A 67 -3.22 19.14 24.38
C SER A 67 -1.94 18.86 25.17
#